data_AF-A0A2D0I3Y6-F1
#
_entry.id   AF-A0A2D0I3Y6-F1
#
_cell.length_a   1.000
_cell.length_b   1.000
_cell.length_c   1.000
_cell.angle_alpha   90.00
_cell.angle_beta   90.00
_cell.angle_gamma   90.00
#
_symmetry.space_group_name_H-M   'P 1'
#
loop_
_entity.id
_entity.type
_entity.pdbx_description
1 polymer ?
#
loop_
_entity_poly.entity_id
_entity_poly.type
_entity_poly.pdbx_seq_one_letter_code
_entity_poly.pdbx_strand_id
1 'polypeptide(L)'
;MRKYFEIAILGILSAVLLTACAPMASEIPQGPQAYREGYADGCSSGYVAAGQPYMKYKKDVYRAGSDSLYKEGWTDGYNTCKGKYDNVVRSTSRRY
;
A
#
# COMPACT_ATOMS: atom_id res chain seq x y z
N MET A 1 14.23 -3.57 -44.65
CA MET A 1 14.56 -2.56 -43.62
C MET A 1 13.30 -2.01 -42.93
N ARG A 2 12.36 -1.35 -43.64
CA ARG A 2 11.13 -0.76 -43.05
C ARG A 2 10.23 -1.73 -42.25
N LYS A 3 10.03 -2.97 -42.74
CA LYS A 3 9.22 -4.00 -42.05
C LYS A 3 9.82 -4.50 -40.73
N TYR A 4 11.16 -4.56 -40.64
CA TYR A 4 11.85 -4.95 -39.41
C TYR A 4 11.76 -3.87 -38.34
N PHE A 5 11.74 -2.60 -38.76
CA PHE A 5 11.54 -1.46 -37.88
C PHE A 5 10.11 -1.42 -37.30
N GLU A 6 9.08 -1.73 -38.10
CA GLU A 6 7.70 -1.82 -37.61
C GLU A 6 7.48 -3.00 -36.65
N ILE A 7 8.06 -4.17 -36.94
CA ILE A 7 8.00 -5.32 -36.02
C ILE A 7 8.73 -5.02 -34.72
N ALA A 8 9.88 -4.33 -34.77
CA ALA A 8 10.62 -3.90 -33.59
C ALA A 8 9.81 -2.89 -32.74
N ILE A 9 9.15 -1.91 -33.37
CA ILE A 9 8.30 -0.93 -32.66
C ILE A 9 7.13 -1.63 -31.98
N LEU A 10 6.42 -2.52 -32.67
CA LEU A 10 5.28 -3.26 -32.09
C LEU A 10 5.72 -4.18 -30.95
N GLY A 11 6.89 -4.81 -31.07
CA GLY A 11 7.47 -5.62 -30.00
C GLY A 11 7.83 -4.81 -28.75
N ILE A 12 8.43 -3.63 -28.94
CA ILE A 12 8.79 -2.72 -27.84
C ILE A 12 7.52 -2.15 -27.17
N LEU A 13 6.50 -1.77 -27.95
CA LEU A 13 5.24 -1.26 -27.41
C LEU A 13 4.54 -2.30 -26.51
N SER A 14 4.50 -3.55 -26.95
CA SER A 14 3.95 -4.66 -26.15
C SER A 14 4.73 -4.91 -24.86
N ALA A 15 6.06 -4.78 -24.89
CA ALA A 15 6.89 -4.96 -23.71
C ALA A 15 6.69 -3.85 -22.66
N VAL A 16 6.44 -2.60 -23.10
CA VAL A 16 6.20 -1.46 -22.21
C VAL A 16 4.84 -1.55 -21.51
N LEU A 17 3.83 -2.15 -22.13
CA LEU A 17 2.50 -2.30 -21.53
C LEU A 17 2.47 -3.29 -20.34
N LEU A 18 3.46 -4.17 -20.22
CA LEU A 18 3.51 -5.19 -19.17
C LEU A 18 4.11 -4.70 -17.84
N THR A 19 4.70 -3.50 -17.77
CA THR A 19 5.43 -3.03 -16.58
C THR A 19 4.62 -2.14 -15.63
N ALA A 20 3.31 -1.96 -15.85
CA ALA A 20 2.50 -1.01 -15.07
C ALA A 20 1.86 -1.57 -13.78
N CYS A 21 2.25 -2.75 -13.30
CA CYS A 21 1.75 -3.27 -12.03
C CYS A 21 2.60 -2.75 -10.86
N ALA A 22 2.43 -1.47 -10.50
CA ALA A 22 3.00 -0.93 -9.27
C ALA A 22 2.05 -1.24 -8.10
N PRO A 23 2.44 -2.08 -7.12
CA PRO A 23 1.65 -2.23 -5.92
C PRO A 23 1.66 -0.91 -5.15
N MET A 24 0.47 -0.41 -4.85
CA MET A 24 0.25 0.71 -3.93
C MET A 24 0.44 0.21 -2.49
N ALA A 25 1.64 -0.28 -2.20
CA ALA A 25 2.07 -0.59 -0.85
C ALA A 25 2.61 0.68 -0.21
N SER A 26 2.12 1.03 0.98
CA SER A 26 2.80 1.99 1.83
C SER A 26 4.19 1.46 2.16
N GLU A 27 5.23 2.26 1.91
CA GLU A 27 6.57 1.98 2.40
C GLU A 27 6.52 1.80 3.92
N ILE A 28 7.03 0.66 4.40
CA ILE A 28 7.19 0.42 5.83
C ILE A 28 8.41 1.24 6.28
N PRO A 29 8.26 2.15 7.25
CA PRO A 29 9.36 2.96 7.75
C PRO A 29 10.49 2.09 8.31
N GLN A 30 11.71 2.58 8.19
CA GLN A 30 12.86 1.98 8.86
C GLN A 30 12.75 2.15 10.38
N GLY A 31 13.36 1.26 11.14
CA GLY A 31 13.37 1.33 12.60
C GLY A 31 13.36 -0.04 13.29
N PRO A 32 13.13 -0.06 14.62
CA PRO A 32 13.06 -1.28 15.40
C PRO A 32 12.02 -2.27 14.85
N GLN A 33 12.31 -3.56 14.95
CA GLN A 33 11.43 -4.61 14.40
C GLN A 33 10.00 -4.53 14.93
N ALA A 34 9.82 -4.33 16.23
CA ALA A 34 8.50 -4.20 16.85
C ALA A 34 7.67 -3.06 16.25
N TYR A 35 8.29 -1.91 16.02
CA TYR A 35 7.64 -0.77 15.37
C TYR A 35 7.22 -1.11 13.93
N ARG A 36 8.10 -1.72 13.14
CA ARG A 36 7.79 -2.10 11.75
C ARG A 36 6.66 -3.12 11.65
N GLU A 37 6.64 -4.11 12.54
CA GLU A 37 5.57 -5.11 12.62
C GLU A 37 4.24 -4.46 13.03
N GLY A 38 4.27 -3.59 14.04
CA GLY A 38 3.13 -2.77 14.42
C GLY A 38 2.61 -1.96 13.25
N TYR A 39 3.50 -1.25 12.54
CA TYR A 39 3.17 -0.43 11.38
C TYR A 39 2.49 -1.22 10.27
N ALA A 40 3.00 -2.41 9.94
CA ALA A 40 2.40 -3.25 8.91
C ALA A 40 0.97 -3.69 9.29
N ASP A 41 0.76 -4.13 10.54
CA ASP A 41 -0.56 -4.54 11.04
C ASP A 41 -1.54 -3.36 11.12
N GLY A 42 -1.05 -2.23 11.62
CA GLY A 42 -1.78 -0.97 11.70
C GLY A 42 -2.23 -0.52 10.32
N CYS A 43 -1.34 -0.52 9.34
CA CYS A 43 -1.64 -0.15 7.97
C CYS A 43 -2.73 -1.02 7.34
N SER A 44 -2.62 -2.35 7.50
CA SER A 44 -3.66 -3.29 7.04
C SER A 44 -5.03 -2.94 7.65
N SER A 45 -5.06 -2.63 8.94
CA SER A 45 -6.26 -2.20 9.66
C SER A 45 -6.79 -0.83 9.21
N GLY A 46 -5.89 0.11 8.90
CA GLY A 46 -6.24 1.44 8.40
C GLY A 46 -6.95 1.37 7.05
N TYR A 47 -6.48 0.50 6.14
CA TYR A 47 -7.17 0.25 4.88
C TYR A 47 -8.59 -0.31 5.07
N VAL A 48 -8.78 -1.25 6.01
CA VAL A 48 -10.11 -1.77 6.33
C VAL A 48 -11.02 -0.66 6.86
N ALA A 49 -10.50 0.19 7.75
CA ALA A 49 -11.25 1.32 8.29
C ALA A 49 -11.60 2.38 7.23
N ALA A 50 -10.81 2.50 6.17
CA ALA A 50 -11.10 3.35 5.01
C ALA A 50 -12.02 2.66 3.96
N GLY A 51 -12.47 1.43 4.22
CA GLY A 51 -13.39 0.70 3.36
C GLY A 51 -12.74 -0.07 2.21
N GLN A 52 -11.42 -0.31 2.24
CA GLN A 52 -10.76 -1.12 1.21
C GLN A 52 -11.13 -2.61 1.35
N PRO A 53 -11.83 -3.22 0.37
CA PRO A 53 -12.51 -4.51 0.55
C PRO A 53 -11.57 -5.72 0.58
N TYR A 54 -10.33 -5.57 0.10
CA TYR A 54 -9.36 -6.66 -0.02
C TYR A 54 -8.37 -6.77 1.14
N MET A 55 -8.49 -5.89 2.14
CA MET A 55 -7.61 -5.87 3.30
C MET A 55 -8.25 -6.55 4.51
N LYS A 56 -7.42 -6.97 5.45
CA LYS A 56 -7.86 -7.61 6.70
C LYS A 56 -7.43 -6.79 7.90
N TYR A 57 -8.31 -6.65 8.88
CA TYR A 57 -7.96 -6.05 10.16
C TYR A 57 -6.92 -6.94 10.85
N LYS A 58 -5.88 -6.32 11.42
CA LYS A 58 -4.79 -6.99 12.14
C LYS A 58 -4.37 -6.15 13.33
N LYS A 59 -4.42 -6.75 14.52
CA LYS A 59 -3.88 -6.17 15.74
C LYS A 59 -3.59 -7.27 16.74
N ASP A 60 -2.33 -7.41 17.15
CA ASP A 60 -1.99 -8.19 18.32
C ASP A 60 -2.31 -7.35 19.57
N VAL A 61 -3.42 -7.69 20.24
CA VAL A 61 -3.92 -6.94 21.40
C VAL A 61 -3.03 -7.10 22.61
N TYR A 62 -2.43 -8.29 22.80
CA TYR A 62 -1.54 -8.53 23.92
C TYR A 62 -0.28 -7.70 23.79
N ARG A 63 0.35 -7.77 22.60
CA ARG A 63 1.54 -6.96 22.29
C ARG A 63 1.23 -5.46 22.25
N ALA A 64 0.03 -5.12 21.77
CA ALA A 64 -0.74 -3.90 22.05
C ALA A 64 -0.48 -3.25 23.41
N GLY A 65 -0.61 -4.07 24.46
CA GLY A 65 -0.53 -3.65 25.85
C GLY A 65 0.87 -3.70 26.46
N SER A 66 1.75 -4.58 25.95
CA SER A 66 3.05 -4.85 26.58
C SER A 66 4.26 -4.25 25.85
N ASP A 67 4.13 -3.92 24.56
CA ASP A 67 5.22 -3.46 23.68
C ASP A 67 4.88 -2.08 23.12
N SER A 68 5.50 -1.04 23.67
CA SER A 68 5.23 0.35 23.30
C SER A 68 5.59 0.63 21.84
N LEU A 69 6.64 0.01 21.30
CA LEU A 69 7.07 0.22 19.92
C LEU A 69 6.08 -0.40 18.95
N TYR A 70 5.59 -1.61 19.24
CA TYR A 70 4.51 -2.21 18.44
C TYR A 70 3.24 -1.35 18.46
N LYS A 71 2.85 -0.86 19.64
CA LYS A 71 1.66 0.01 19.79
C LYS A 71 1.79 1.32 19.01
N GLU A 72 2.95 1.96 19.07
CA GLU A 72 3.27 3.18 18.34
C GLU A 72 3.22 2.92 16.84
N GLY A 73 3.95 1.91 16.36
CA GLY A 73 3.95 1.51 14.96
C GLY A 73 2.53 1.22 14.45
N TRP A 74 1.73 0.47 15.22
CA TRP A 74 0.34 0.17 14.86
C TRP A 74 -0.51 1.42 14.67
N THR A 75 -0.34 2.41 15.56
CA THR A 75 -1.09 3.67 15.49
C THR A 75 -0.66 4.48 14.26
N ASP A 76 0.64 4.58 14.00
CA ASP A 76 1.19 5.33 12.88
C ASP A 76 0.80 4.73 11.53
N GLY A 77 0.94 3.40 11.41
CA GLY A 77 0.54 2.66 10.21
C GLY A 77 -0.96 2.80 9.94
N TYR A 78 -1.80 2.67 10.97
CA TYR A 78 -3.25 2.84 10.87
C TYR A 78 -3.62 4.20 10.30
N ASN A 79 -3.13 5.28 10.92
CA ASN A 79 -3.43 6.64 10.50
C ASN A 79 -2.93 6.92 9.07
N THR A 80 -1.72 6.47 8.76
CA THR A 80 -1.09 6.71 7.45
C THR A 80 -1.89 6.04 6.33
N CYS A 81 -2.18 4.74 6.45
CA CYS A 81 -2.81 3.99 5.36
C CYS A 81 -4.30 4.29 5.22
N LYS A 82 -5.00 4.55 6.34
CA LYS A 82 -6.38 5.05 6.31
C LYS A 82 -6.44 6.37 5.53
N GLY A 83 -5.61 7.35 5.91
CA GLY A 83 -5.59 8.67 5.26
C GLY A 83 -5.19 8.60 3.79
N LYS A 84 -4.24 7.74 3.42
CA LYS A 84 -3.87 7.50 2.01
C LYS A 84 -5.06 7.00 1.20
N TYR A 85 -5.78 5.98 1.68
CA TYR A 85 -6.92 5.44 0.93
C TYR A 85 -8.13 6.38 0.92
N ASP A 86 -8.43 7.04 2.03
CA ASP A 86 -9.47 8.08 2.08
C ASP A 86 -9.23 9.17 1.03
N ASN A 87 -7.97 9.57 0.84
CA ASN A 87 -7.59 10.52 -0.20
C ASN A 87 -7.80 9.96 -1.61
N VAL A 88 -7.47 8.69 -1.85
CA VAL A 88 -7.75 8.03 -3.15
C VAL A 88 -9.24 8.05 -3.43
N VAL A 89 -10.07 7.55 -2.50
CA VAL A 89 -11.54 7.50 -2.63
C VAL A 89 -12.08 8.90 -2.90
N ARG A 90 -11.72 9.89 -2.09
CA ARG A 90 -12.13 11.29 -2.26
C ARG A 90 -11.71 11.87 -3.60
N SER A 91 -10.49 11.59 -4.05
CA SER A 91 -9.97 12.10 -5.33
C SER A 91 -10.68 11.47 -6.53
N THR A 92 -11.07 10.20 -6.43
CA THR A 92 -11.83 9.49 -7.44
C THR A 92 -13.26 10.01 -7.50
N SER A 93 -13.93 10.19 -6.35
CA SER A 93 -15.29 10.74 -6.28
C SER A 93 -15.40 12.17 -6.84
N ARG A 94 -14.32 12.96 -6.85
CA ARG A 94 -14.32 14.31 -7.47
C ARG A 94 -14.17 14.31 -8.99
N ARG A 95 -13.76 13.18 -9.58
CA ARG A 95 -13.61 13.06 -11.04
C ARG A 95 -14.91 12.62 -11.74
N TYR A 96 -15.91 12.20 -10.97
CA TYR A 96 -17.25 11.84 -11.44
C TYR A 96 -18.23 12.91 -10.98
#